data_AF-A0A0Q6EGG4-F1
#
_entry.id   AF-A0A0Q6EGG4-F1
#
_cell.length_a   1.000
_cell.length_b   1.000
_cell.length_c   1.000
_cell.angle_alpha   90.00
_cell.angle_beta   90.00
_cell.angle_gamma   90.00
#
_symmetry.space_group_name_H-M   'P 1'
#
loop_
_entity.id
_entity.type
_entity.pdbx_description
1 polymer ?
#
loop_
_entity_poly.entity_id
_entity_poly.type
_entity_poly.pdbx_seq_one_letter_code
_entity_poly.pdbx_strand_id
1 'polypeptide(L)'
;MGFFRFAVPLALAAAAFALPAAHAETAQDGRFIRLSFSDGRPDAVGLEAVDEQLGKVGVRVSEVPIPEASRSLIETSKTRALDGKEQSRLLSIFSLDRDGLLDQIAKAGRKPAVEGGGALSISEKDVPPYPKVYDMKALDAETVAFLMRKFGRLHVNSADDGHGIDEVMTIVSGGPYTWFFALEDETVAKVRFSEVKDGEKGWRISYPGLGPHGGYFDAPHGLVVALAHGPERFVMRYEAPNVKSSRRLNDNPWIDFTANPPLLLDRSRDAGR
;
A
#
# COMPACT_ATOMS: atom_id res chain seq x y z
N MET A 1 -74.03 -11.46 -37.24
CA MET A 1 -72.83 -12.30 -37.02
C MET A 1 -71.64 -11.57 -37.61
N GLY A 2 -70.84 -10.91 -36.77
CA GLY A 2 -69.64 -10.18 -37.16
C GLY A 2 -68.76 -10.06 -35.93
N PHE A 3 -67.63 -10.76 -35.94
CA PHE A 3 -66.67 -10.88 -34.85
C PHE A 3 -65.96 -9.55 -34.60
N PHE A 4 -66.06 -8.99 -33.39
CA PHE A 4 -65.16 -7.94 -32.93
C PHE A 4 -63.93 -8.57 -32.27
N ARG A 5 -62.78 -8.43 -32.93
CA ARG A 5 -61.45 -8.74 -32.39
C ARG A 5 -61.03 -7.62 -31.42
N PHE A 6 -60.77 -7.96 -30.17
CA PHE A 6 -60.00 -7.10 -29.27
C PHE A 6 -58.53 -7.16 -29.67
N ALA A 7 -57.94 -6.01 -30.01
CA ALA A 7 -56.50 -5.83 -30.11
C ALA A 7 -56.02 -5.16 -28.82
N VAL A 8 -55.19 -5.86 -28.05
CA VAL A 8 -54.47 -5.32 -26.89
C VAL A 8 -53.24 -4.58 -27.42
N PRO A 9 -52.98 -3.31 -27.05
CA PRO A 9 -51.70 -2.68 -27.36
C PRO A 9 -50.65 -3.17 -26.36
N LEU A 10 -49.61 -3.82 -26.89
CA LEU A 10 -48.41 -4.21 -26.16
C LEU A 10 -47.55 -2.96 -25.94
N ALA A 11 -47.63 -2.35 -24.75
CA ALA A 11 -46.71 -1.30 -24.35
C ALA A 11 -45.37 -1.93 -23.93
N LEU A 12 -44.33 -1.82 -24.77
CA LEU A 12 -42.96 -2.10 -24.38
C LEU A 12 -42.49 -1.00 -23.41
N ALA A 13 -42.46 -1.30 -22.12
CA ALA A 13 -41.69 -0.54 -21.16
C ALA A 13 -40.21 -0.90 -21.34
N ALA A 14 -39.46 -0.04 -22.02
CA ALA A 14 -38.00 -0.11 -22.03
C ALA A 14 -37.49 0.30 -20.65
N ALA A 15 -37.22 -0.69 -19.80
CA ALA A 15 -36.45 -0.48 -18.58
C ALA A 15 -35.01 -0.09 -18.96
N ALA A 16 -34.70 1.19 -18.83
CA ALA A 16 -33.33 1.67 -18.92
C ALA A 16 -32.55 1.14 -17.72
N PHE A 17 -31.89 0.00 -17.90
CA PHE A 17 -30.83 -0.42 -16.99
C PHE A 17 -29.68 0.58 -17.15
N ALA A 18 -29.58 1.52 -16.21
CA ALA A 18 -28.35 2.27 -16.00
C ALA A 18 -27.29 1.25 -15.54
N LEU A 19 -26.52 0.73 -16.50
CA LEU A 19 -25.27 0.06 -16.20
C LEU A 19 -24.41 1.09 -15.44
N PRO A 20 -23.90 0.78 -14.23
CA PRO A 20 -22.92 1.64 -13.61
C PRO A 20 -21.72 1.69 -14.57
N ALA A 21 -21.47 2.89 -15.11
CA ALA A 21 -20.33 3.13 -15.96
C ALA A 21 -19.08 2.66 -15.22
N ALA A 22 -18.34 1.75 -15.84
CA ALA A 22 -17.01 1.39 -15.41
C ALA A 22 -16.19 2.67 -15.32
N HIS A 23 -15.93 3.13 -14.09
CA HIS A 23 -14.91 4.12 -13.87
C HIS A 23 -13.59 3.38 -14.08
N ALA A 24 -13.08 3.40 -15.31
CA ALA A 24 -11.65 3.26 -15.52
C ALA A 24 -10.96 4.25 -14.58
N GLU A 25 -9.80 3.89 -14.00
CA GLU A 25 -8.95 4.87 -13.31
C GLU A 25 -8.62 5.96 -14.34
N THR A 26 -9.44 7.01 -14.40
CA THR A 26 -9.08 8.22 -15.14
C THR A 26 -7.82 8.70 -14.47
N ALA A 27 -6.74 8.81 -15.24
CA ALA A 27 -5.52 9.43 -14.81
C ALA A 27 -5.89 10.76 -14.14
N GLN A 28 -5.84 10.80 -12.81
CA GLN A 28 -6.05 12.05 -12.10
C GLN A 28 -4.81 12.88 -12.37
N ASP A 29 -4.97 13.91 -13.19
CA ASP A 29 -3.93 14.90 -13.41
C ASP A 29 -3.60 15.56 -12.06
N GLY A 30 -2.35 15.39 -11.62
CA GLY A 30 -1.81 16.04 -10.43
C GLY A 30 -1.53 15.09 -9.26
N ARG A 31 -1.21 15.70 -8.12
CA ARG A 31 -0.87 15.02 -6.87
C ARG A 31 -2.13 14.51 -6.19
N PHE A 32 -2.18 13.23 -5.84
CA PHE A 32 -3.34 12.63 -5.18
C PHE A 32 -2.96 11.49 -4.24
N ILE A 33 -3.89 11.20 -3.34
CA ILE A 33 -3.95 9.96 -2.59
C ILE A 33 -5.39 9.47 -2.62
N ARG A 34 -5.58 8.17 -2.84
CA ARG A 34 -6.88 7.52 -2.94
C ARG A 34 -6.89 6.21 -2.19
N LEU A 35 -7.99 5.94 -1.51
CA LEU A 35 -8.31 4.67 -0.89
C LEU A 35 -9.52 4.06 -1.61
N SER A 36 -9.31 2.95 -2.29
CA SER A 36 -10.38 2.16 -2.93
C SER A 36 -10.71 0.93 -2.10
N PHE A 37 -11.97 0.49 -2.12
CA PHE A 37 -12.47 -0.58 -1.27
C PHE A 37 -12.87 -1.81 -2.07
N SER A 38 -12.46 -3.00 -1.61
CA SER A 38 -12.66 -4.25 -2.37
C SER A 38 -14.13 -4.63 -2.54
N ASP A 39 -15.01 -4.16 -1.67
CA ASP A 39 -16.45 -4.37 -1.73
C ASP A 39 -17.18 -3.45 -2.73
N GLY A 40 -16.46 -2.46 -3.29
CA GLY A 40 -17.00 -1.55 -4.30
C GLY A 40 -17.71 -0.32 -3.74
N ARG A 41 -17.63 -0.03 -2.44
CA ARG A 41 -18.11 1.27 -1.91
C ARG A 41 -17.27 2.44 -2.48
N PRO A 42 -17.79 3.69 -2.48
CA PRO A 42 -17.08 4.83 -3.05
C PRO A 42 -15.68 5.05 -2.47
N ASP A 43 -14.75 5.48 -3.32
CA ASP A 43 -13.37 5.79 -2.92
C ASP A 43 -13.31 6.95 -1.91
N ALA A 44 -12.37 6.88 -0.96
CA ALA A 44 -11.95 8.03 -0.18
C ALA A 44 -10.80 8.74 -0.91
N VAL A 45 -10.89 10.05 -1.11
CA VAL A 45 -9.91 10.83 -1.89
C VAL A 45 -9.38 11.99 -1.06
N GLY A 46 -8.07 12.19 -1.09
CA GLY A 46 -7.38 13.21 -0.31
C GLY A 46 -6.94 12.70 1.06
N LEU A 47 -5.91 13.35 1.62
CA LEU A 47 -5.20 12.85 2.79
C LEU A 47 -6.11 12.63 4.00
N GLU A 48 -6.96 13.61 4.33
CA GLU A 48 -7.84 13.56 5.51
C GLU A 48 -8.84 12.40 5.42
N ALA A 49 -9.52 12.24 4.27
CA ALA A 49 -10.50 11.18 4.07
C ALA A 49 -9.85 9.79 4.06
N VAL A 50 -8.62 9.68 3.51
CA VAL A 50 -7.87 8.42 3.53
C VAL A 50 -7.43 8.07 4.95
N ASP A 51 -6.88 9.03 5.70
CA ASP A 51 -6.45 8.83 7.09
C ASP A 51 -7.61 8.48 8.03
N GLU A 52 -8.80 9.06 7.82
CA GLU A 52 -9.99 8.72 8.62
C GLU A 52 -10.32 7.22 8.55
N GLN A 53 -10.17 6.61 7.37
CA GLN A 53 -10.48 5.19 7.17
C GLN A 53 -9.32 4.29 7.63
N LEU A 54 -8.09 4.66 7.29
CA LEU A 54 -6.88 3.91 7.64
C LEU A 54 -6.57 3.95 9.14
N GLY A 55 -6.89 5.05 9.83
CA GLY A 55 -6.69 5.21 11.26
C GLY A 55 -7.43 4.17 12.10
N LYS A 56 -8.54 3.62 11.58
CA LYS A 56 -9.32 2.55 12.24
C LYS A 56 -8.53 1.25 12.38
N VAL A 57 -7.57 1.02 11.50
CA VAL A 57 -6.63 -0.11 11.58
C VAL A 57 -5.21 0.32 11.99
N GLY A 58 -5.10 1.54 12.55
CA GLY A 58 -3.85 2.10 13.05
C GLY A 58 -2.83 2.42 11.95
N VAL A 59 -3.28 2.55 10.71
CA VAL A 59 -2.45 3.02 9.60
C VAL A 59 -2.60 4.53 9.52
N ARG A 60 -1.47 5.23 9.32
CA ARG A 60 -1.46 6.67 9.13
C ARG A 60 -0.62 7.04 7.92
N VAL A 61 -1.13 7.98 7.14
CA VAL A 61 -0.42 8.61 6.05
C VAL A 61 -0.11 10.07 6.38
N SER A 62 0.93 10.63 5.79
CA SER A 62 1.21 12.06 5.86
C SER A 62 2.10 12.52 4.73
N GLU A 63 2.15 13.83 4.52
CA GLU A 63 3.16 14.45 3.70
C GLU A 63 4.43 14.74 4.52
N VAL A 64 5.59 14.60 3.89
CA VAL A 64 6.88 14.94 4.51
C VAL A 64 7.71 15.84 3.58
N PRO A 65 8.37 16.88 4.10
CA PRO A 65 9.27 17.69 3.28
C PRO A 65 10.43 16.83 2.76
N ILE A 66 10.82 17.05 1.51
CA ILE A 66 12.03 16.45 0.93
C ILE A 66 13.22 17.35 1.26
N PRO A 67 14.21 16.88 2.04
CA PRO A 67 15.39 17.69 2.35
C PRO A 67 16.19 18.05 1.09
N GLU A 68 16.70 19.28 1.04
CA GLU A 68 17.52 19.74 -0.09
C GLU A 68 18.73 18.81 -0.35
N ALA A 69 19.29 18.26 0.72
CA ALA A 69 20.44 17.37 0.69
C ALA A 69 20.20 16.05 -0.07
N SER A 70 18.95 15.63 -0.29
CA SER A 70 18.60 14.41 -1.04
C SER A 70 18.30 14.64 -2.51
N ARG A 71 18.16 15.90 -2.97
CA ARG A 71 17.73 16.18 -4.35
C ARG A 71 18.62 15.55 -5.41
N SER A 72 19.95 15.63 -5.25
CA SER A 72 20.88 15.04 -6.22
C SER A 72 20.74 13.51 -6.32
N LEU A 73 20.39 12.84 -5.23
CA LEU A 73 20.15 11.39 -5.19
C LEU A 73 18.83 11.07 -5.90
N ILE A 74 17.79 11.87 -5.65
CA ILE A 74 16.50 11.73 -6.31
C ILE A 74 16.64 11.90 -7.83
N GLU A 75 17.35 12.93 -8.29
CA GLU A 75 17.61 13.12 -9.73
C GLU A 75 18.34 11.93 -10.35
N THR A 76 19.34 11.41 -9.64
CA THR A 76 20.09 10.23 -10.07
C THR A 76 19.16 9.02 -10.24
N SER A 77 18.28 8.78 -9.26
CA SER A 77 17.35 7.63 -9.24
C SER A 77 16.34 7.60 -10.39
N LYS A 78 16.13 8.72 -11.09
CA LYS A 78 15.26 8.75 -12.27
C LYS A 78 15.87 7.99 -13.45
N THR A 79 17.20 7.95 -13.53
CA THR A 79 17.93 7.46 -14.70
C THR A 79 18.67 6.14 -14.45
N ARG A 80 19.15 5.91 -13.22
CA ARG A 80 19.85 4.69 -12.83
C ARG A 80 19.64 4.37 -11.35
N ALA A 81 19.95 3.14 -10.96
CA ALA A 81 19.99 2.76 -9.56
C ALA A 81 21.05 3.56 -8.79
N LEU A 82 20.77 3.85 -7.52
CA LEU A 82 21.72 4.37 -6.55
C LEU A 82 22.72 3.28 -6.14
N ASP A 83 24.00 3.66 -6.05
CA ASP A 83 25.03 2.79 -5.48
C ASP A 83 24.94 2.70 -3.94
N GLY A 84 25.73 1.82 -3.33
CA GLY A 84 25.68 1.62 -1.88
C GLY A 84 26.03 2.85 -1.03
N LYS A 85 26.90 3.75 -1.53
CA LYS A 85 27.23 5.00 -0.82
C LYS A 85 26.08 6.00 -0.93
N GLU A 86 25.48 6.09 -2.11
CA GLU A 86 24.31 6.92 -2.40
C GLU A 86 23.10 6.47 -1.55
N GLN A 87 22.83 5.17 -1.46
CA GLN A 87 21.79 4.61 -0.59
C GLN A 87 22.07 4.90 0.89
N SER A 88 23.31 4.69 1.36
CA SER A 88 23.69 4.99 2.74
C SER A 88 23.50 6.47 3.08
N ARG A 89 23.83 7.37 2.15
CA ARG A 89 23.59 8.81 2.30
C ARG A 89 22.10 9.13 2.35
N LEU A 90 21.29 8.51 1.50
CA LEU A 90 19.84 8.68 1.51
C LEU A 90 19.24 8.24 2.85
N LEU A 91 19.66 7.08 3.37
CA LEU A 91 19.25 6.57 4.68
C LEU A 91 19.61 7.54 5.81
N SER A 92 20.81 8.12 5.77
CA SER A 92 21.24 9.12 6.76
C SER A 92 20.33 10.35 6.76
N ILE A 93 19.99 10.87 5.57
CA ILE A 93 19.15 12.07 5.41
C ILE A 93 17.72 11.84 5.93
N PHE A 94 17.14 10.66 5.67
CA PHE A 94 15.76 10.33 6.04
C PHE A 94 15.64 9.50 7.33
N SER A 95 16.74 9.34 8.06
CA SER A 95 16.77 8.56 9.29
C SER A 95 15.80 9.12 10.34
N LEU A 96 15.18 8.21 11.08
CA LEU A 96 14.49 8.52 12.31
C LEU A 96 15.20 7.75 13.43
N ASP A 97 15.49 8.44 14.51
CA ASP A 97 15.90 7.79 15.76
C ASP A 97 14.69 7.12 16.42
N ARG A 98 14.93 6.52 17.59
CA ARG A 98 13.87 5.86 18.37
C ARG A 98 12.70 6.78 18.65
N ASP A 99 12.97 8.00 19.08
CA ASP A 99 11.93 8.95 19.46
C ASP A 99 11.13 9.39 18.24
N GLY A 100 11.79 9.62 17.10
CA GLY A 100 11.15 9.90 15.82
C GLY A 100 10.25 8.75 15.34
N LEU A 101 10.69 7.50 15.51
CA LEU A 101 9.87 6.32 15.18
C LEU A 101 8.66 6.21 16.10
N LEU A 102 8.86 6.29 17.42
CA LEU A 102 7.78 6.24 18.41
C LEU A 102 6.77 7.39 18.22
N ASP A 103 7.22 8.57 17.82
CA ASP A 103 6.35 9.69 17.44
C ASP A 103 5.45 9.34 16.24
N GLN A 104 5.95 8.62 15.22
CA GLN A 104 5.09 8.15 14.13
C GLN A 104 4.01 7.17 14.61
N ILE A 105 4.36 6.28 15.55
CA ILE A 105 3.42 5.32 16.13
C ILE A 105 2.33 6.04 16.95
N ALA A 106 2.74 6.99 17.78
CA ALA A 106 1.84 7.79 18.60
C ALA A 106 0.91 8.65 17.73
N LYS A 107 1.43 9.28 16.67
CA LYS A 107 0.63 10.03 15.69
C LYS A 107 -0.39 9.16 14.96
N ALA A 108 -0.10 7.87 14.77
CA ALA A 108 -1.04 6.89 14.24
C ALA A 108 -2.07 6.38 15.26
N GLY A 109 -2.07 6.91 16.50
CA GLY A 109 -2.99 6.48 17.56
C GLY A 109 -2.68 5.11 18.15
N ARG A 110 -1.47 4.58 17.91
CA ARG A 110 -1.05 3.24 18.34
C ARG A 110 -0.11 3.29 19.53
N LYS A 111 0.04 2.15 20.20
CA LYS A 111 1.20 1.85 21.05
C LYS A 111 2.22 1.07 20.23
N PRO A 112 3.53 1.19 20.51
CA PRO A 112 4.53 0.41 19.81
C PRO A 112 4.33 -1.09 20.07
N ALA A 113 4.64 -1.91 19.07
CA ALA A 113 4.48 -3.36 19.13
C ALA A 113 5.34 -4.01 20.23
N VAL A 114 6.48 -3.39 20.54
CA VAL A 114 7.35 -3.73 21.68
C VAL A 114 7.50 -2.48 22.55
N GLU A 115 7.43 -2.64 23.87
CA GLU A 115 7.61 -1.51 24.80
C GLU A 115 8.92 -0.76 24.53
N GLY A 116 8.85 0.58 24.50
CA GLY A 116 9.99 1.43 24.13
C GLY A 116 10.46 1.30 22.67
N GLY A 117 9.75 0.55 21.83
CA GLY A 117 10.02 0.38 20.40
C GLY A 117 10.95 -0.78 20.05
N GLY A 118 11.51 -1.51 21.01
CA GLY A 118 12.37 -2.68 20.74
C GLY A 118 13.67 -2.36 20.01
N ALA A 119 14.17 -3.27 19.18
CA ALA A 119 15.35 -3.07 18.36
C ALA A 119 15.07 -2.16 17.15
N LEU A 120 16.05 -1.33 16.78
CA LEU A 120 15.96 -0.41 15.61
C LEU A 120 16.59 -1.00 14.34
N SER A 121 17.39 -2.04 14.50
CA SER A 121 17.98 -2.83 13.41
C SER A 121 17.35 -4.21 13.48
N ILE A 122 16.23 -4.39 12.76
CA ILE A 122 15.47 -5.64 12.74
C ILE A 122 15.55 -6.27 11.35
N SER A 123 15.32 -7.58 11.25
CA SER A 123 15.39 -8.28 9.97
C SER A 123 14.36 -9.39 9.86
N GLU A 124 13.83 -9.54 8.64
CA GLU A 124 13.25 -10.81 8.22
C GLU A 124 14.39 -11.85 8.21
N LYS A 125 14.10 -13.09 8.60
CA LYS A 125 15.07 -14.18 8.57
C LYS A 125 15.77 -14.26 7.19
N ASP A 126 17.09 -14.33 7.21
CA ASP A 126 17.97 -14.44 6.02
C ASP A 126 17.92 -13.25 5.03
N VAL A 127 17.34 -12.12 5.44
CA VAL A 127 17.28 -10.87 4.66
C VAL A 127 18.07 -9.78 5.36
N PRO A 128 18.75 -8.86 4.62
CA PRO A 128 19.37 -7.69 5.23
C PRO A 128 18.43 -6.91 6.16
N PRO A 129 18.93 -6.33 7.26
CA PRO A 129 18.11 -5.63 8.23
C PRO A 129 17.59 -4.30 7.69
N TYR A 130 16.55 -3.78 8.33
CA TYR A 130 16.20 -2.37 8.25
C TYR A 130 17.28 -1.51 8.93
N PRO A 131 17.49 -0.27 8.46
CA PRO A 131 16.73 0.46 7.44
C PRO A 131 17.05 0.10 5.96
N LYS A 132 16.00 0.20 5.13
CA LYS A 132 15.80 -0.09 3.69
C LYS A 132 15.90 1.10 2.73
N VAL A 133 16.54 0.95 1.56
CA VAL A 133 16.16 1.73 0.36
C VAL A 133 15.60 0.77 -0.69
N TYR A 134 14.35 1.00 -1.09
CA TYR A 134 13.78 0.38 -2.27
C TYR A 134 13.96 1.34 -3.44
N ASP A 135 14.86 0.97 -4.36
CA ASP A 135 15.13 1.72 -5.58
C ASP A 135 14.56 0.95 -6.76
N MET A 136 13.56 1.52 -7.44
CA MET A 136 12.89 0.84 -8.54
C MET A 136 13.79 0.65 -9.76
N LYS A 137 14.85 1.45 -9.92
CA LYS A 137 15.84 1.26 -10.99
C LYS A 137 16.84 0.14 -10.70
N ALA A 138 16.90 -0.34 -9.46
CA ALA A 138 17.74 -1.49 -9.08
C ALA A 138 17.06 -2.84 -9.35
N LEU A 139 15.77 -2.84 -9.69
CA LEU A 139 14.99 -4.06 -9.87
C LEU A 139 14.87 -4.40 -11.36
N ASP A 140 15.30 -5.61 -11.74
CA ASP A 140 14.96 -6.17 -13.03
C ASP A 140 13.53 -6.74 -13.05
N ALA A 141 13.03 -7.09 -14.24
CA ALA A 141 11.65 -7.54 -14.41
C ALA A 141 11.33 -8.82 -13.62
N GLU A 142 12.30 -9.73 -13.47
CA GLU A 142 12.13 -10.96 -12.70
C GLU A 142 12.02 -10.66 -11.21
N THR A 143 12.88 -9.78 -10.71
CA THR A 143 12.86 -9.31 -9.32
C THR A 143 11.55 -8.59 -9.02
N VAL A 144 11.08 -7.71 -9.92
CA VAL A 144 9.76 -7.07 -9.79
C VAL A 144 8.65 -8.12 -9.70
N ALA A 145 8.62 -9.10 -10.60
CA ALA A 145 7.61 -10.16 -10.58
C ALA A 145 7.66 -10.99 -9.28
N PHE A 146 8.86 -11.29 -8.77
CA PHE A 146 9.05 -11.96 -7.49
C PHE A 146 8.53 -11.13 -6.32
N LEU A 147 8.90 -9.85 -6.24
CA LEU A 147 8.48 -8.94 -5.19
C LEU A 147 6.96 -8.72 -5.21
N MET A 148 6.35 -8.60 -6.38
CA MET A 148 4.88 -8.52 -6.52
C MET A 148 4.18 -9.79 -6.01
N ARG A 149 4.75 -10.99 -6.18
CA ARG A 149 4.18 -12.22 -5.61
C ARG A 149 4.37 -12.29 -4.10
N LYS A 150 5.54 -11.90 -3.60
CA LYS A 150 5.89 -11.90 -2.18
C LYS A 150 5.06 -10.85 -1.42
N PHE A 151 5.25 -9.58 -1.74
CA PHE A 151 4.64 -8.46 -1.01
C PHE A 151 3.22 -8.13 -1.45
N GLY A 152 2.79 -8.55 -2.65
CA GLY A 152 1.43 -8.30 -3.11
C GLY A 152 0.37 -9.10 -2.36
N ARG A 153 0.72 -10.30 -1.85
CA ARG A 153 -0.15 -11.07 -0.97
C ARG A 153 -0.21 -10.42 0.40
N LEU A 154 -1.41 -10.36 0.98
CA LEU A 154 -1.54 -9.87 2.33
C LEU A 154 -0.83 -10.80 3.32
N HIS A 155 -0.02 -10.20 4.18
CA HIS A 155 0.78 -10.88 5.19
C HIS A 155 0.83 -10.05 6.47
N VAL A 156 1.37 -10.65 7.51
CA VAL A 156 1.72 -9.97 8.76
C VAL A 156 3.18 -10.21 9.10
N ASN A 157 3.80 -9.23 9.73
CA ASN A 157 5.19 -9.26 10.15
C ASN A 157 5.25 -9.45 11.66
N SER A 158 5.68 -10.64 12.09
CA SER A 158 5.71 -11.00 13.51
C SER A 158 6.89 -11.91 13.86
N ALA A 159 7.33 -11.83 15.10
CA ALA A 159 8.25 -12.78 15.71
C ALA A 159 7.52 -14.07 16.12
N ASP A 160 8.28 -15.08 16.54
CA ASP A 160 7.73 -16.37 16.99
C ASP A 160 7.00 -16.28 18.33
N ASP A 161 7.30 -15.25 19.13
CA ASP A 161 6.61 -14.94 20.37
C ASP A 161 5.30 -14.14 20.18
N GLY A 162 4.94 -13.84 18.93
CA GLY A 162 3.72 -13.15 18.55
C GLY A 162 3.82 -11.62 18.51
N HIS A 163 4.94 -11.02 18.91
CA HIS A 163 5.11 -9.57 18.76
C HIS A 163 5.18 -9.18 17.29
N GLY A 164 4.51 -8.09 16.95
CA GLY A 164 4.61 -7.44 15.65
C GLY A 164 5.87 -6.60 15.49
N ILE A 165 6.06 -6.08 14.28
CA ILE A 165 6.94 -4.93 14.04
C ILE A 165 6.11 -3.68 13.79
N ASP A 166 6.74 -2.53 13.90
CA ASP A 166 6.19 -1.25 13.49
C ASP A 166 6.96 -0.76 12.26
N GLU A 167 6.24 -0.39 11.22
CA GLU A 167 6.84 0.02 9.95
C GLU A 167 6.55 1.49 9.63
N VAL A 168 7.55 2.16 9.06
CA VAL A 168 7.48 3.54 8.56
C VAL A 168 8.13 3.59 7.19
N MET A 169 7.30 3.73 6.16
CA MET A 169 7.71 3.83 4.76
C MET A 169 7.64 5.29 4.31
N THR A 170 8.70 5.81 3.71
CA THR A 170 8.74 7.15 3.15
C THR A 170 8.99 7.09 1.65
N ILE A 171 7.99 7.44 0.84
CA ILE A 171 8.09 7.61 -0.61
C ILE A 171 8.73 8.98 -0.86
N VAL A 172 9.95 9.00 -1.40
CA VAL A 172 10.71 10.25 -1.58
C VAL A 172 10.72 10.76 -3.03
N SER A 173 10.47 9.88 -4.00
CA SER A 173 10.41 10.24 -5.43
C SER A 173 9.68 9.18 -6.25
N GLY A 174 9.20 9.58 -7.43
CA GLY A 174 8.61 8.65 -8.41
C GLY A 174 7.28 8.05 -7.95
N GLY A 175 6.94 6.89 -8.50
CA GLY A 175 5.62 6.27 -8.35
C GLY A 175 4.92 6.06 -9.70
N PRO A 176 3.60 5.83 -9.71
CA PRO A 176 2.71 5.72 -8.55
C PRO A 176 3.08 4.51 -7.67
N TYR A 177 2.60 4.54 -6.44
CA TYR A 177 2.87 3.51 -5.45
C TYR A 177 1.59 2.99 -4.84
N THR A 178 1.53 1.68 -4.53
CA THR A 178 0.31 1.05 -4.00
C THR A 178 0.59 0.21 -2.77
N TRP A 179 -0.20 0.44 -1.73
CA TRP A 179 -0.27 -0.39 -0.52
C TRP A 179 -1.67 -0.98 -0.36
N PHE A 180 -1.75 -2.11 0.35
CA PHE A 180 -3.02 -2.75 0.69
C PHE A 180 -3.12 -2.99 2.18
N PHE A 181 -4.30 -2.83 2.74
CA PHE A 181 -4.60 -3.08 4.15
C PHE A 181 -5.95 -3.76 4.29
N ALA A 182 -6.03 -4.83 5.09
CA ALA A 182 -7.32 -5.36 5.51
C ALA A 182 -7.92 -4.45 6.60
N LEU A 183 -9.16 -4.03 6.39
CA LEU A 183 -9.94 -3.26 7.36
C LEU A 183 -10.61 -4.18 8.40
N GLU A 184 -11.24 -3.57 9.41
CA GLU A 184 -11.92 -4.30 10.49
C GLU A 184 -13.10 -5.16 10.01
N ASP A 185 -13.75 -4.76 8.91
CA ASP A 185 -14.86 -5.49 8.28
C ASP A 185 -14.37 -6.51 7.23
N GLU A 186 -13.08 -6.85 7.26
CA GLU A 186 -12.39 -7.69 6.28
C GLU A 186 -12.36 -7.12 4.85
N THR A 187 -12.83 -5.90 4.58
CA THR A 187 -12.62 -5.25 3.28
C THR A 187 -11.13 -5.01 3.06
N VAL A 188 -10.59 -5.33 1.88
CA VAL A 188 -9.21 -4.99 1.54
C VAL A 188 -9.19 -3.63 0.86
N ALA A 189 -8.57 -2.66 1.52
CA ALA A 189 -8.40 -1.33 0.97
C ALA A 189 -7.12 -1.24 0.14
N LYS A 190 -7.21 -0.62 -1.04
CA LYS A 190 -6.09 -0.29 -1.94
C LYS A 190 -5.77 1.19 -1.81
N VAL A 191 -4.62 1.53 -1.21
CA VAL A 191 -4.11 2.90 -1.11
C VAL A 191 -3.22 3.16 -2.31
N ARG A 192 -3.56 4.13 -3.15
CA ARG A 192 -2.72 4.55 -4.28
C ARG A 192 -2.24 5.98 -4.08
N PHE A 193 -0.93 6.14 -4.18
CA PHE A 193 -0.23 7.42 -4.12
C PHE A 193 0.13 7.85 -5.54
N SER A 194 -0.11 9.12 -5.86
CA SER A 194 0.43 9.71 -7.08
C SER A 194 1.96 9.67 -7.07
N GLU A 195 2.54 9.89 -8.25
CA GLU A 195 3.97 10.18 -8.36
C GLU A 195 4.37 11.36 -7.45
N VAL A 196 5.53 11.27 -6.80
CA VAL A 196 6.19 12.39 -6.12
C VAL A 196 7.12 13.07 -7.13
N LYS A 197 6.69 14.24 -7.62
CA LYS A 197 7.41 15.05 -8.61
C LYS A 197 8.37 16.05 -7.96
N ASP A 198 9.20 16.69 -8.77
CA ASP A 198 10.20 17.65 -8.31
C ASP A 198 9.58 18.83 -7.56
N GLY A 199 10.12 19.12 -6.38
CA GLY A 199 9.63 20.20 -5.52
C GLY A 199 8.38 19.84 -4.71
N GLU A 200 7.79 18.67 -4.91
CA GLU A 200 6.70 18.19 -4.07
C GLU A 200 7.20 17.59 -2.75
N LYS A 201 6.29 17.44 -1.80
CA LYS A 201 6.54 16.69 -0.57
C LYS A 201 6.53 15.18 -0.85
N GLY A 202 7.29 14.41 -0.09
CA GLY A 202 7.14 12.95 -0.06
C GLY A 202 5.86 12.51 0.64
N TRP A 203 5.57 11.21 0.57
CA TRP A 203 4.53 10.57 1.37
C TRP A 203 5.19 9.71 2.44
N ARG A 204 4.61 9.69 3.65
CA ARG A 204 5.02 8.78 4.72
C ARG A 204 3.84 7.98 5.20
N ILE A 205 4.02 6.67 5.31
CA ILE A 205 3.04 5.70 5.75
C ILE A 205 3.60 5.03 7.00
N SER A 206 2.84 5.03 8.09
CA SER A 206 3.16 4.25 9.29
C SER A 206 2.06 3.22 9.53
N TYR A 207 2.43 1.96 9.75
CA TYR A 207 1.48 0.88 9.96
C TYR A 207 2.01 -0.21 10.89
N PRO A 208 1.11 -0.94 11.59
CA PRO A 208 1.49 -2.08 12.42
C PRO A 208 1.68 -3.35 11.58
N GLY A 209 2.72 -4.12 11.87
CA GLY A 209 3.02 -5.38 11.19
C GLY A 209 1.98 -6.49 11.45
N LEU A 210 1.18 -6.39 12.51
CA LEU A 210 0.12 -7.36 12.83
C LEU A 210 -1.22 -7.10 12.13
N GLY A 211 -1.37 -6.02 11.36
CA GLY A 211 -2.51 -5.87 10.45
C GLY A 211 -2.20 -6.53 9.11
N PRO A 212 -3.08 -7.35 8.50
CA PRO A 212 -2.81 -7.89 7.17
C PRO A 212 -2.58 -6.76 6.16
N HIS A 213 -1.39 -6.72 5.57
CA HIS A 213 -0.98 -5.67 4.65
C HIS A 213 -0.16 -6.22 3.48
N GLY A 214 0.00 -5.40 2.45
CA GLY A 214 0.79 -5.73 1.27
C GLY A 214 1.21 -4.48 0.49
N GLY A 215 2.05 -4.67 -0.51
CA GLY A 215 2.53 -3.62 -1.41
C GLY A 215 2.66 -4.10 -2.85
N TYR A 216 2.58 -3.18 -3.80
CA TYR A 216 2.73 -3.47 -5.23
C TYR A 216 3.84 -2.59 -5.84
N PHE A 217 4.66 -3.19 -6.70
CA PHE A 217 5.91 -2.63 -7.20
C PHE A 217 5.84 -2.32 -8.70
N ASP A 218 4.89 -1.47 -9.12
CA ASP A 218 4.65 -1.09 -10.53
C ASP A 218 5.27 0.24 -10.96
N ALA A 219 5.96 0.93 -10.05
CA ALA A 219 6.59 2.20 -10.35
C ALA A 219 7.77 2.05 -11.33
N PRO A 220 7.82 2.80 -12.46
CA PRO A 220 8.91 2.73 -13.43
C PRO A 220 10.23 3.34 -12.93
N HIS A 221 10.15 4.18 -11.91
CA HIS A 221 11.28 4.71 -11.12
C HIS A 221 10.74 5.19 -9.77
N GLY A 222 11.66 5.43 -8.84
CA GLY A 222 11.33 6.02 -7.55
C GLY A 222 12.11 5.37 -6.41
N LEU A 223 12.05 6.05 -5.27
CA LEU A 223 12.78 5.68 -4.07
C LEU A 223 11.80 5.62 -2.89
N VAL A 224 11.87 4.53 -2.13
CA VAL A 224 11.19 4.40 -0.83
C VAL A 224 12.23 4.11 0.25
N VAL A 225 12.28 4.96 1.26
CA VAL A 225 13.07 4.72 2.48
C VAL A 225 12.19 3.98 3.48
N ALA A 226 12.62 2.78 3.87
CA ALA A 226 11.88 1.91 4.75
C ALA A 226 12.56 1.78 6.10
N LEU A 227 11.84 2.11 7.16
CA LEU A 227 12.28 1.97 8.54
C LEU A 227 11.33 0.99 9.24
N ALA A 228 11.86 0.18 10.14
CA ALA A 228 11.04 -0.67 11.00
C ALA A 228 11.71 -0.90 12.34
N HIS A 229 10.92 -1.08 13.40
CA HIS A 229 11.41 -1.40 14.73
C HIS A 229 10.50 -2.42 15.43
N GLY A 230 11.02 -3.12 16.43
CA GLY A 230 10.30 -4.20 17.12
C GLY A 230 11.24 -5.32 17.58
N PRO A 231 10.84 -6.59 17.51
CA PRO A 231 11.74 -7.72 17.76
C PRO A 231 12.92 -7.73 16.79
N GLU A 232 14.10 -8.19 17.22
CA GLU A 232 15.30 -8.24 16.36
C GLU A 232 15.11 -9.08 15.09
N ARG A 233 14.28 -10.12 15.18
CA ARG A 233 13.93 -11.03 14.09
C ARG A 233 12.43 -11.17 13.98
N PHE A 234 11.95 -11.19 12.74
CA PHE A 234 10.56 -11.47 12.42
C PHE A 234 10.46 -12.34 11.16
N VAL A 235 9.26 -12.82 10.88
CA VAL A 235 8.92 -13.56 9.66
C VAL A 235 7.67 -12.94 9.04
N MET A 236 7.64 -12.87 7.71
CA MET A 236 6.42 -12.60 6.96
C MET A 236 5.52 -13.84 7.00
N ARG A 237 4.36 -13.73 7.64
CA ARG A 237 3.40 -14.82 7.76
C ARG A 237 2.22 -14.57 6.84
N TYR A 238 1.99 -15.52 5.93
CA TYR A 238 0.79 -15.60 5.11
C TYR A 238 -0.32 -16.43 5.78
N GLU A 239 -0.05 -16.99 6.96
CA GLU A 239 -1.02 -17.69 7.78
C GLU A 239 -0.78 -17.30 9.24
N ALA A 240 -1.81 -16.77 9.91
CA ALA A 240 -1.75 -16.37 11.31
C ALA A 240 -3.18 -16.35 11.88
N PRO A 241 -3.71 -17.49 12.36
CA PRO A 241 -5.13 -17.60 12.72
C PRO A 241 -5.57 -16.66 13.85
N ASN A 242 -4.62 -16.25 14.72
CA ASN A 242 -4.88 -15.41 15.88
C ASN A 242 -4.89 -13.90 15.58
N VAL A 243 -4.71 -13.50 14.31
CA VAL A 243 -4.72 -12.11 13.89
C VAL A 243 -6.09 -11.70 13.35
N LYS A 244 -6.49 -10.45 13.59
CA LYS A 244 -7.71 -9.87 13.01
C LYS A 244 -7.66 -9.94 11.47
N SER A 245 -8.79 -10.24 10.84
CA SER A 245 -8.88 -10.37 9.38
C SER A 245 -7.92 -11.41 8.79
N SER A 246 -7.54 -12.44 9.56
CA SER A 246 -6.61 -13.51 9.13
C SER A 246 -7.08 -14.27 7.90
N ARG A 247 -8.39 -14.28 7.61
CA ARG A 247 -8.98 -14.84 6.38
C ARG A 247 -8.51 -14.15 5.10
N ARG A 248 -7.98 -12.94 5.21
CA ARG A 248 -7.46 -12.17 4.08
C ARG A 248 -5.99 -12.45 3.79
N LEU A 249 -5.28 -13.15 4.67
CA LEU A 249 -3.87 -13.48 4.45
C LEU A 249 -3.69 -14.43 3.25
N ASN A 250 -2.50 -14.40 2.67
CA ASN A 250 -2.10 -15.21 1.51
C ASN A 250 -2.86 -14.94 0.20
N ASP A 251 -3.76 -13.96 0.15
CA ASP A 251 -4.38 -13.49 -1.09
C ASP A 251 -4.43 -11.95 -1.11
N ASN A 252 -4.84 -11.39 -2.24
CA ASN A 252 -5.17 -9.99 -2.39
C ASN A 252 -6.19 -9.83 -3.53
N PRO A 253 -7.43 -9.38 -3.26
CA PRO A 253 -8.48 -9.33 -4.26
C PRO A 253 -8.24 -8.25 -5.34
N TRP A 254 -7.22 -7.41 -5.17
CA TRP A 254 -6.79 -6.42 -6.15
C TRP A 254 -5.70 -6.91 -7.12
N ILE A 255 -5.13 -8.10 -6.92
CA ILE A 255 -4.00 -8.58 -7.73
C ILE A 255 -4.32 -9.93 -8.34
N ASP A 256 -4.33 -10.04 -9.66
CA ASP A 256 -4.31 -11.32 -10.35
C ASP A 256 -2.92 -11.96 -10.29
N PHE A 257 -2.77 -12.95 -9.40
CA PHE A 257 -1.54 -13.72 -9.26
C PHE A 257 -1.34 -14.82 -10.31
N THR A 258 -2.32 -15.03 -11.20
CA THR A 258 -2.19 -15.98 -12.33
C THR A 258 -1.43 -15.36 -13.51
N ALA A 259 -1.41 -14.02 -13.59
CA ALA A 259 -0.58 -13.27 -14.53
C ALA A 259 0.92 -13.34 -14.19
N ASN A 260 1.76 -13.10 -15.20
CA ASN A 260 3.22 -13.02 -15.04
C ASN A 260 3.79 -11.78 -15.77
N PRO A 261 4.21 -10.72 -15.06
CA PRO A 261 4.13 -10.54 -13.60
C PRO A 261 2.67 -10.48 -13.07
N PRO A 262 2.44 -10.65 -11.76
CA PRO A 262 1.11 -10.45 -11.17
C PRO A 262 0.53 -9.08 -11.57
N LEU A 263 -0.75 -9.03 -11.92
CA LEU A 263 -1.39 -7.84 -12.49
C LEU A 263 -2.27 -7.14 -11.45
N LEU A 264 -2.06 -5.85 -11.24
CA LEU A 264 -2.98 -5.01 -10.47
C LEU A 264 -4.28 -4.81 -11.24
N LEU A 265 -5.39 -5.00 -10.55
CA LEU A 265 -6.74 -4.90 -11.11
C LEU A 265 -7.33 -3.52 -10.85
N ASP A 266 -8.02 -2.98 -11.85
CA ASP A 266 -8.83 -1.77 -11.73
C ASP A 266 -10.04 -2.02 -10.80
N ARG A 267 -10.61 -3.23 -10.89
CA ARG A 267 -11.74 -3.67 -10.06
C ARG A 267 -11.36 -4.89 -9.23
N SER A 268 -11.66 -4.81 -7.94
CA SER A 268 -11.46 -5.93 -7.02
C SER A 268 -12.29 -7.16 -7.40
N ARG A 269 -11.75 -8.36 -7.18
CA ARG A 269 -12.46 -9.63 -7.32
C ARG A 269 -13.64 -9.79 -6.34
N ASP A 270 -13.66 -8.99 -5.29
CA ASP A 270 -14.72 -9.00 -4.27
C ASP A 270 -15.87 -8.03 -4.59
N ALA A 271 -15.72 -7.17 -5.59
CA ALA A 271 -16.67 -6.07 -5.84
C ALA A 271 -18.05 -6.60 -6.29
N GLY A 272 -19.05 -6.45 -5.43
CA GLY A 272 -20.42 -6.94 -5.65
C GLY A 272 -20.75 -8.29 -5.03
N ARG A 273 -19.90 -8.79 -4.12
CA ARG A 273 -20.20 -9.93 -3.24
C ARG A 273 -20.84 -9.48 -1.93
#